data_AF-A0A921BP35-F1
#
_entry.id   AF-A0A921BP35-F1
#
_cell.length_a   1.000
_cell.length_b   1.000
_cell.length_c   1.000
_cell.angle_alpha   90.00
_cell.angle_beta   90.00
_cell.angle_gamma   90.00
#
_symmetry.space_group_name_H-M   'P 1'
#
loop_
_entity.id
_entity.type
_entity.pdbx_description
1 polymer ?
#
loop_
_entity_poly.entity_id
_entity_poly.type
_entity_poly.pdbx_seq_one_letter_code
_entity_poly.pdbx_strand_id
1 'polypeptide(L)'
;MAALATGATPDDVAASAAEAAASGHVTIKVKVGVGEIDADLDRVAAVRERVGTDVRIRLDANGAWSASEALRGLERLAVYDPEFVEEPVPGPEGPSRAPSHFPCPNRRGRVGR
;
A
#
# COMPACT_ATOMS: atom_id res chain seq x y z
N MET A 1 -15.56 2.59 3.96
CA MET A 1 -14.60 2.82 5.06
C MET A 1 -13.28 2.16 4.71
N ALA A 2 -12.16 2.72 5.17
CA ALA A 2 -10.83 2.11 5.03
C ALA A 2 -10.41 1.44 6.34
N ALA A 3 -9.67 0.34 6.27
CA ALA A 3 -9.06 -0.32 7.42
C ALA A 3 -7.54 -0.46 7.21
N LEU A 4 -6.77 -0.37 8.29
CA LEU A 4 -5.35 -0.67 8.27
C LEU A 4 -5.15 -2.17 8.48
N ALA A 5 -4.47 -2.84 7.55
CA ALA A 5 -4.04 -4.21 7.74
C ALA A 5 -2.81 -4.26 8.66
N THR A 6 -2.85 -5.12 9.67
CA THR A 6 -1.82 -5.22 10.71
C THR A 6 -1.30 -6.65 10.82
N GLY A 7 -0.04 -6.81 11.24
CA GLY A 7 0.60 -8.12 11.34
C GLY A 7 2.12 -8.03 11.24
N ALA A 8 2.81 -9.08 11.72
CA ALA A 8 4.27 -9.15 11.64
C ALA A 8 4.72 -9.75 10.30
N THR A 9 4.04 -10.80 9.84
CA THR A 9 4.34 -11.51 8.60
C THR A 9 3.39 -11.11 7.46
N PRO A 10 3.73 -11.37 6.18
CA PRO A 10 2.80 -11.20 5.06
C PRO A 10 1.45 -11.89 5.27
N ASP A 11 1.46 -13.11 5.81
CA ASP A 11 0.25 -13.89 6.07
C ASP A 11 -0.63 -13.26 7.16
N ASP A 12 -0.02 -12.74 8.25
CA ASP A 12 -0.76 -12.03 9.30
C ASP A 12 -1.47 -10.80 8.73
N VAL A 13 -0.76 -10.02 7.91
CA VAL A 13 -1.31 -8.80 7.29
C VAL A 13 -2.42 -9.16 6.30
N ALA A 14 -2.25 -10.23 5.52
CA ALA A 14 -3.27 -10.74 4.62
C ALA A 14 -4.53 -11.23 5.37
N ALA A 15 -4.36 -11.93 6.50
CA ALA A 15 -5.46 -12.36 7.35
C ALA A 15 -6.23 -11.16 7.92
N SER A 16 -5.52 -10.17 8.49
CA SER A 16 -6.11 -8.92 8.97
C SER A 16 -6.87 -8.17 7.88
N ALA A 17 -6.31 -8.10 6.67
CA ALA A 17 -6.97 -7.49 5.50
C ALA A 17 -8.26 -8.23 5.10
N ALA A 18 -8.25 -9.56 5.15
CA ALA A 18 -9.41 -10.39 4.85
C ALA A 18 -10.54 -10.20 5.86
N GLU A 19 -10.21 -10.14 7.15
CA GLU A 19 -11.17 -9.88 8.23
C GLU A 19 -11.82 -8.50 8.06
N ALA A 20 -11.02 -7.48 7.74
CA ALA A 20 -11.52 -6.15 7.45
C ALA A 20 -12.43 -6.13 6.22
N ALA A 21 -12.07 -6.83 5.14
CA ALA A 21 -12.90 -6.96 3.94
C ALA A 21 -14.23 -7.66 4.24
N ALA A 22 -14.19 -8.75 5.01
CA ALA A 22 -15.39 -9.48 5.47
C ALA A 22 -16.29 -8.61 6.37
N SER A 23 -15.69 -7.65 7.09
CA SER A 23 -16.40 -6.66 7.90
C SER A 23 -16.96 -5.48 7.09
N GLY A 24 -16.86 -5.54 5.75
CA GLY A 24 -17.42 -4.54 4.83
C GLY A 24 -16.47 -3.39 4.46
N HIS A 25 -15.19 -3.46 4.83
CA HIS A 25 -14.21 -2.48 4.38
C HIS A 25 -13.81 -2.73 2.92
N VAL A 26 -14.16 -1.78 2.05
CA VAL A 26 -13.85 -1.83 0.60
C VAL A 26 -12.48 -1.23 0.25
N THR A 27 -11.73 -0.79 1.26
CA THR A 27 -10.40 -0.21 1.11
C THR A 27 -9.50 -0.68 2.25
N ILE A 28 -8.34 -1.22 1.91
CA ILE A 28 -7.32 -1.70 2.86
C ILE A 28 -6.06 -0.85 2.69
N LYS A 29 -5.53 -0.34 3.80
CA LYS A 29 -4.24 0.34 3.86
C LYS A 29 -3.17 -0.65 4.33
N VAL A 30 -2.04 -0.68 3.64
CA VAL A 30 -0.89 -1.54 3.94
C VAL A 30 0.32 -0.65 4.19
N LYS A 31 0.97 -0.85 5.34
CA LYS A 31 2.24 -0.18 5.64
C LYS A 31 3.37 -0.84 4.86
N VAL A 32 4.18 0.00 4.22
CA VAL A 32 5.39 -0.38 3.47
C VAL A 32 6.55 0.50 3.95
N GLY A 33 7.78 0.23 3.52
CA GLY A 33 8.96 0.97 3.98
C GLY A 33 9.39 0.60 5.40
N VAL A 34 8.93 -0.54 5.93
CA VAL A 34 9.32 -1.05 7.26
C VAL A 34 10.59 -1.90 7.18
N GLY A 35 11.04 -2.29 5.98
CA GLY A 35 12.24 -3.07 5.74
C GLY A 35 12.65 -3.05 4.27
N GLU A 36 13.23 -4.16 3.81
CA GLU A 36 13.60 -4.34 2.42
C GLU A 36 12.38 -4.29 1.50
N ILE A 37 12.56 -3.75 0.29
CA ILE A 37 11.49 -3.57 -0.69
C ILE A 37 10.85 -4.89 -1.12
N ASP A 38 11.60 -5.99 -1.08
CA ASP A 38 11.12 -7.34 -1.37
C ASP A 38 10.12 -7.81 -0.29
N ALA A 39 10.36 -7.47 0.97
CA ALA A 39 9.42 -7.79 2.05
C ALA A 39 8.10 -7.01 1.94
N ASP A 40 8.17 -5.77 1.44
CA ASP A 40 6.97 -4.98 1.15
C ASP A 40 6.18 -5.58 -0.02
N LEU A 41 6.87 -6.07 -1.06
CA LEU A 41 6.24 -6.75 -2.19
C LEU A 41 5.52 -8.02 -1.74
N ASP A 42 6.16 -8.85 -0.91
CA ASP A 42 5.54 -10.08 -0.39
C ASP A 42 4.28 -9.76 0.43
N ARG A 43 4.34 -8.71 1.27
CA ARG A 43 3.19 -8.26 2.07
C ARG A 43 2.03 -7.79 1.19
N VAL A 44 2.31 -6.97 0.19
CA VAL A 44 1.26 -6.44 -0.71
C VAL A 44 0.70 -7.54 -1.61
N ALA A 45 1.54 -8.46 -2.07
CA ALA A 45 1.12 -9.64 -2.84
C ALA A 45 0.15 -10.51 -2.04
N ALA A 46 0.52 -10.88 -0.81
CA ALA A 46 -0.30 -11.72 0.06
C ALA A 46 -1.66 -11.06 0.36
N VAL A 47 -1.68 -9.75 0.63
CA VAL A 47 -2.93 -9.00 0.81
C VAL A 47 -3.77 -9.06 -0.46
N ARG A 48 -3.19 -8.74 -1.63
CA ARG A 48 -3.92 -8.73 -2.91
C ARG A 48 -4.50 -10.10 -3.25
N GLU A 49 -3.74 -11.16 -3.08
CA GLU A 49 -4.20 -12.53 -3.28
C GLU A 49 -5.39 -12.86 -2.39
N ARG A 50 -5.35 -12.44 -1.13
CA ARG A 50 -6.38 -12.76 -0.15
C ARG A 50 -7.67 -11.96 -0.32
N VAL A 51 -7.59 -10.67 -0.63
CA VAL A 51 -8.77 -9.78 -0.71
C VAL A 51 -9.35 -9.65 -2.12
N GLY A 52 -8.66 -10.16 -3.14
CA GLY A 52 -9.06 -10.07 -4.54
C GLY A 52 -8.97 -8.65 -5.10
N THR A 53 -9.54 -8.43 -6.29
CA THR A 53 -9.43 -7.17 -7.04
C THR A 53 -10.51 -6.13 -6.70
N ASP A 54 -11.59 -6.53 -6.03
CA ASP A 54 -12.70 -5.63 -5.71
C ASP A 54 -12.39 -4.71 -4.52
N VAL A 55 -11.46 -5.13 -3.67
CA VAL A 55 -10.97 -4.34 -2.53
C VAL A 55 -9.84 -3.42 -3.00
N ARG A 56 -9.96 -2.13 -2.71
CA ARG A 56 -8.91 -1.15 -3.05
C ARG A 56 -7.76 -1.28 -2.07
N ILE A 57 -6.53 -1.35 -2.56
CA ILE A 57 -5.32 -1.32 -1.72
C ILE A 57 -4.72 0.08 -1.77
N ARG A 58 -4.33 0.62 -0.62
CA ARG A 58 -3.57 1.86 -0.49
C ARG A 58 -2.28 1.54 0.26
N LEU A 59 -1.18 2.11 -0.20
CA LEU A 59 0.12 1.91 0.43
C LEU A 59 0.48 3.13 1.25
N ASP A 60 1.25 2.94 2.31
CA ASP A 60 1.72 4.02 3.16
C ASP A 60 3.16 3.74 3.59
N ALA A 61 4.08 4.50 3.00
CA ALA A 61 5.52 4.35 3.21
C ALA A 61 6.05 5.28 4.30
N ASN A 62 5.25 6.25 4.78
CA ASN A 62 5.60 7.17 5.85
C ASN A 62 6.98 7.85 5.68
N GLY A 63 7.33 8.17 4.44
CA GLY A 63 8.59 8.78 4.05
C GLY A 63 9.81 7.87 4.21
N ALA A 64 9.65 6.54 4.20
CA ALA A 64 10.75 5.63 4.47
C ALA A 64 11.75 5.47 3.31
N TRP A 65 11.32 5.70 2.06
CA TRP A 65 12.18 5.46 0.89
C TRP A 65 12.92 6.72 0.43
N SER A 66 14.13 6.57 -0.09
CA SER A 66 14.71 7.57 -0.99
C SER A 66 13.91 7.69 -2.28
N ALA A 67 14.07 8.80 -3.02
CA ALA A 67 13.43 8.98 -4.33
C ALA A 67 13.73 7.83 -5.31
N SER A 68 14.94 7.29 -5.26
CA SER A 68 15.35 6.19 -6.14
C SER A 68 14.70 4.85 -5.76
N GLU A 69 14.57 4.58 -4.46
CA GLU A 69 13.90 3.39 -3.94
C GLU A 69 12.40 3.47 -4.17
N ALA A 70 11.79 4.63 -3.95
CA ALA A 70 10.38 4.86 -4.25
C ALA A 70 10.07 4.59 -5.72
N LEU A 71 10.89 5.08 -6.65
CA LEU A 71 10.67 4.82 -8.07
C LEU A 71 10.72 3.32 -8.40
N ARG A 72 11.76 2.61 -7.94
CA ARG A 72 11.90 1.16 -8.17
C ARG A 72 10.80 0.35 -7.48
N GLY A 73 10.44 0.72 -6.25
CA GLY A 73 9.40 0.07 -5.47
C GLY A 73 8.04 0.21 -6.10
N LEU A 74 7.67 1.43 -6.48
CA LEU A 74 6.38 1.71 -7.11
C LEU A 74 6.24 1.01 -8.45
N GLU A 75 7.31 0.92 -9.24
CA GLU A 75 7.30 0.15 -10.49
C GLU A 75 6.98 -1.33 -10.23
N ARG A 76 7.62 -1.94 -9.23
CA ARG A 76 7.41 -3.35 -8.87
C ARG A 76 6.06 -3.60 -8.20
N LEU A 77 5.59 -2.68 -7.37
CA LEU A 77 4.31 -2.76 -6.66
C LEU A 77 3.11 -2.50 -7.59
N ALA A 78 3.32 -1.89 -8.75
CA ALA A 78 2.25 -1.53 -9.68
C ALA A 78 1.47 -2.74 -10.22
N VAL A 79 2.07 -3.94 -10.22
CA VAL A 79 1.38 -5.19 -10.61
C VAL A 79 0.22 -5.55 -9.67
N TYR A 80 0.25 -5.07 -8.42
CA TYR A 80 -0.78 -5.33 -7.41
C TYR A 80 -1.91 -4.28 -7.39
N ASP A 81 -1.90 -3.33 -8.34
CA ASP A 81 -2.89 -2.27 -8.51
C ASP A 81 -3.22 -1.48 -7.22
N PRO A 82 -2.23 -0.88 -6.54
CA PRO A 82 -2.51 0.03 -5.44
C PRO A 82 -3.15 1.32 -5.98
N GLU A 83 -4.17 1.82 -5.30
CA GLU A 83 -4.88 3.05 -5.67
C GLU A 83 -3.99 4.29 -5.53
N PHE A 84 -3.25 4.39 -4.44
CA PHE A 84 -2.22 5.41 -4.22
C PHE A 84 -1.17 4.92 -3.22
N VAL A 85 -0.03 5.63 -3.18
CA VAL A 85 0.95 5.55 -2.11
C VAL A 85 0.96 6.85 -1.30
N GLU A 86 0.89 6.71 0.02
CA GLU A 86 1.00 7.79 0.99
C GLU A 86 2.47 7.97 1.37
N GLU A 87 2.98 9.20 1.25
CA GLU A 87 4.34 9.59 1.63
C GLU A 87 5.44 8.62 1.15
N PRO A 88 5.64 8.43 -0.17
CA PRO A 88 6.66 7.52 -0.68
C PRO A 88 8.08 7.93 -0.29
N VAL A 89 8.34 9.23 -0.09
CA VAL A 89 9.65 9.79 0.26
C VAL A 89 9.51 10.80 1.40
N PRO A 90 10.58 11.11 2.16
CA PRO A 90 10.55 12.19 3.13
C PRO A 90 10.15 13.52 2.47
N GLY A 91 9.37 14.33 3.19
CA GLY A 91 9.15 15.72 2.83
C GLY A 91 10.41 16.57 3.06
N PRO A 92 10.37 17.86 2.69
CA PRO A 92 11.49 18.79 2.90
C PRO A 92 11.89 18.93 4.39
N GLU A 93 10.92 18.74 5.30
CA GLU A 93 11.11 18.77 6.75
C GLU A 93 11.50 17.39 7.35
N GLY A 94 11.65 16.35 6.52
CA GLY A 94 11.70 14.94 6.94
C GLY A 94 10.37 14.20 6.71
N PRO A 95 10.19 12.98 7.25
CA PRO A 95 8.93 12.25 7.14
C PRO A 95 7.78 13.10 7.68
N SER A 96 6.73 13.25 6.87
CA SER A 96 5.70 14.24 7.12
C SER A 96 4.80 13.78 8.27
N ARG A 97 4.26 14.74 9.02
CA ARG A 97 3.14 14.48 9.96
C ARG A 97 1.79 14.52 9.25
N ALA A 98 1.75 15.03 8.02
CA ALA A 98 0.55 15.21 7.21
C ALA A 98 0.63 14.35 5.93
N PRO A 99 -0.37 13.49 5.69
CA PRO A 99 -0.32 12.52 4.61
C PRO A 99 -0.33 13.20 3.24
N SER A 100 0.69 12.92 2.43
CA SER A 100 0.73 13.27 1.01
C SER A 100 0.41 12.03 0.17
N HIS A 101 -0.42 12.16 -0.86
CA HIS A 101 -0.88 11.02 -1.66
C HIS A 101 -0.40 11.13 -3.10
N PHE A 102 0.24 10.07 -3.60
CA PHE A 102 0.71 9.98 -4.97
C PHE A 102 -0.05 8.88 -5.70
N PRO A 103 -0.71 9.18 -6.84
CA PRO A 103 -1.42 8.17 -7.62
C PRO A 103 -0.42 7.15 -8.18
N CYS A 104 -0.77 5.86 -8.14
CA CYS A 104 0.08 4.84 -8.74
C CYS A 104 0.03 4.95 -10.29
N PRO A 105 1.17 4.89 -11.00
CA PRO A 105 1.24 5.14 -12.45
C PRO A 105 0.32 4.26 -13.32
N ASN A 106 0.01 3.04 -12.88
CA ASN A 106 -0.76 2.08 -13.67
C ASN A 106 -2.28 2.30 -13.63
N ARG A 107 -2.78 3.26 -12.84
CA ARG A 107 -4.23 3.55 -12.78
C ARG A 107 -4.65 4.60 -13.82
N ARG A 108 -4.27 4.41 -15.09
CA ARG A 108 -4.91 5.15 -16.19
C ARG A 108 -6.33 4.62 -16.38
N GLY A 109 -7.33 5.31 -15.84
CA GLY A 109 -8.70 5.22 -16.35
C GLY A 109 -9.81 4.66 -15.46
N ARG A 110 -9.59 4.33 -14.18
CA ARG A 110 -10.71 4.16 -13.23
C ARG A 110 -10.98 5.44 -12.46
N VAL A 111 -11.54 6.43 -13.15
CA VAL A 111 -12.33 7.48 -12.49
C VAL A 111 -13.68 6.84 -12.14
N GLY A 112 -13.72 6.14 -11.01
CA GLY A 112 -14.91 5.42 -10.56
C GLY A 112 -15.51 6.06 -9.33
N ARG A 113 -16.53 6.91 -9.58
CA ARG A 113 -17.67 7.32 -8.75
C ARG A 113 -17.53 7.34 -7.22
#